data_AF-A0A1Y1JD24-F1
#
_entry.id   AF-A0A1Y1JD24-F1
#
_cell.length_a   1.000
_cell.length_b   1.000
_cell.length_c   1.000
_cell.angle_alpha   90.00
_cell.angle_beta   90.00
_cell.angle_gamma   90.00
#
_symmetry.space_group_name_H-M   'P 1'
#
loop_
_entity.id
_entity.type
_entity.pdbx_description
1 polymer ?
#
loop_
_entity_poly.entity_id
_entity_poly.type
_entity_poly.pdbx_seq_one_letter_code
_entity_poly.pdbx_strand_id
1 'polypeptide(L)'
;MLPEDCSRKSLSKLFDCLSQEIEKKQPKNVIHFMVDFLCKNYASHLRGFAHVWDVDLELEKEKKLVTEFFKSQKLTTEIAKHFINVGFDSMETLLYLNANILDDVEKFNKVNWLPGHKIRLQQMFSNIQENIKTFYKEYDKDEIKYGFDYDVLRQQARPKVLFPF
;
A
#
# COMPACT_ATOMS: atom_id res chain seq x y z
N MET A 1 0.94 16.47 -36.96
CA MET A 1 1.85 17.42 -36.29
C MET A 1 1.01 18.26 -35.35
N LEU A 2 1.24 18.20 -34.04
CA LEU A 2 0.64 19.13 -33.09
C LEU A 2 1.28 20.51 -33.29
N PRO A 3 0.53 21.62 -33.37
CA PRO A 3 1.10 22.94 -33.58
C PRO A 3 1.97 23.34 -32.38
N GLU A 4 3.22 23.74 -32.64
CA GLU A 4 4.24 24.04 -31.62
C GLU A 4 3.80 25.06 -30.55
N ASP A 5 2.90 25.98 -30.90
CA ASP A 5 2.38 27.01 -30.00
C ASP A 5 1.49 26.46 -28.87
N CYS A 6 0.81 25.34 -29.10
CA CYS A 6 -0.04 24.72 -28.08
C CYS A 6 0.80 24.04 -26.99
N SER A 7 1.95 23.48 -27.38
CA SER A 7 2.89 22.80 -26.48
C SER A 7 3.55 23.78 -25.50
N ARG A 8 4.01 24.94 -25.98
CA ARG A 8 4.65 25.96 -25.12
C ARG A 8 3.68 26.55 -24.08
N LYS A 9 2.44 26.83 -24.47
CA LYS A 9 1.40 27.32 -23.54
C LYS A 9 1.00 26.28 -22.49
N SER A 10 1.05 25.00 -22.84
CA SER A 10 0.75 23.91 -21.89
C SER A 10 1.88 23.73 -20.89
N LEU A 11 3.12 23.86 -21.37
CA LEU A 11 4.33 23.82 -20.55
C LEU A 11 4.39 24.99 -19.55
N SER A 12 4.06 26.22 -19.99
CA SER A 12 4.07 27.39 -19.10
C SER A 12 3.08 27.21 -17.95
N LYS A 13 1.87 26.72 -18.24
CA LYS A 13 0.85 26.44 -17.21
C LYS A 13 1.32 25.41 -16.18
N LEU A 14 2.04 24.36 -16.62
CA LEU A 14 2.60 23.36 -15.70
C LEU A 14 3.62 24.01 -14.76
N PHE A 15 4.53 24.84 -15.30
CA PHE A 15 5.53 25.54 -14.49
C PHE A 15 4.91 26.57 -13.54
N ASP A 16 3.87 27.29 -13.96
CA ASP A 16 3.14 28.22 -13.10
C ASP A 16 2.49 27.46 -11.93
N CYS A 17 1.86 26.32 -12.21
CA CYS A 17 1.25 25.47 -11.19
C CYS A 17 2.28 24.88 -10.22
N LEU A 18 3.40 24.38 -10.72
CA LEU A 18 4.50 23.87 -9.89
C LEU A 18 5.09 24.96 -8.99
N SER A 19 5.32 26.16 -9.54
CA SER A 19 5.86 27.29 -8.79
C SER A 19 4.93 27.68 -7.63
N GLN A 20 3.63 27.78 -7.88
CA GLN A 20 2.63 28.07 -6.84
C GLN A 20 2.61 27.02 -5.73
N GLU A 21 2.67 25.73 -6.10
CA GLU A 21 2.66 24.64 -5.13
C GLU A 21 3.95 24.55 -4.30
N ILE A 22 5.10 24.87 -4.90
CA ILE A 22 6.38 24.98 -4.20
C ILE A 22 6.35 26.15 -3.21
N GLU A 23 5.87 27.32 -3.63
CA GLU A 23 5.75 28.50 -2.76
C GLU A 23 4.84 28.23 -1.56
N LYS A 24 3.73 27.52 -1.79
CA LYS A 24 2.76 27.16 -0.75
C LYS A 24 3.30 26.13 0.24
N LYS A 25 4.00 25.10 -0.23
CA LYS A 25 4.43 23.98 0.62
C LYS A 25 5.83 24.14 1.19
N GLN A 26 6.65 25.03 0.62
CA GLN A 26 8.06 25.25 0.99
C GLN A 26 8.82 23.93 1.22
N PRO A 27 8.85 23.02 0.22
CA PRO A 27 9.45 21.71 0.39
C PRO A 27 10.97 21.83 0.60
N LYS A 28 11.50 21.11 1.59
CA LYS A 28 12.95 21.05 1.85
C LYS A 28 13.75 20.54 0.64
N ASN A 29 13.17 19.66 -0.15
CA ASN A 29 13.74 19.15 -1.39
C ASN A 29 12.77 19.42 -2.55
N VAL A 30 13.05 20.48 -3.30
CA VAL A 30 12.22 20.94 -4.42
C VAL A 30 12.19 19.90 -5.55
N ILE A 31 13.30 19.25 -5.86
CA ILE A 31 13.37 18.26 -6.94
C ILE A 31 12.49 17.04 -6.61
N HIS A 32 12.63 16.50 -5.40
CA HIS A 32 11.77 15.40 -4.95
C HIS A 32 10.29 15.80 -4.99
N PHE A 33 9.97 17.02 -4.57
CA PHE A 33 8.61 17.54 -4.63
C PHE A 33 8.06 17.62 -6.06
N MET A 34 8.86 18.09 -7.01
CA MET A 34 8.45 18.16 -8.42
C MET A 34 8.17 16.77 -8.98
N VAL A 35 9.04 15.79 -8.72
CA VAL A 35 8.85 14.41 -9.18
C VAL A 35 7.60 13.80 -8.55
N ASP A 36 7.41 13.96 -7.25
CA ASP A 36 6.23 13.49 -6.52
C ASP A 36 4.93 14.15 -7.03
N PHE A 37 4.96 15.46 -7.28
CA PHE A 37 3.84 16.19 -7.86
C PHE A 37 3.47 15.68 -9.25
N LEU A 38 4.48 15.42 -10.10
CA LEU A 38 4.26 14.89 -11.44
C LEU A 38 3.69 13.47 -11.39
N CYS A 39 4.20 12.62 -10.49
CA CYS A 39 3.70 11.26 -10.30
C CYS A 39 2.24 11.28 -9.83
N LYS A 40 1.87 12.14 -8.89
CA LYS A 40 0.50 12.22 -8.36
C LYS A 40 -0.53 12.78 -9.35
N ASN A 41 -0.16 13.81 -10.11
CA ASN A 41 -1.12 14.54 -10.94
C ASN A 41 -1.11 14.11 -12.41
N TYR A 42 -0.02 13.48 -12.88
CA TYR A 42 0.18 13.13 -14.29
C TYR A 42 0.66 11.69 -14.49
N ALA A 43 0.35 10.77 -13.56
CA ALA A 43 0.76 9.36 -13.59
C ALA A 43 0.59 8.68 -14.96
N SER A 44 -0.54 8.91 -15.63
CA SER A 44 -0.88 8.33 -16.94
C SER A 44 0.10 8.70 -18.05
N HIS A 45 0.73 9.88 -17.95
CA HIS A 45 1.71 10.36 -18.92
C HIS A 45 3.12 9.82 -18.66
N LEU A 46 3.37 9.26 -17.47
CA LEU A 46 4.69 8.80 -17.03
C LEU A 46 4.95 7.31 -17.32
N ARG A 47 4.07 6.65 -18.10
CA ARG A 47 4.24 5.26 -18.59
C ARG A 47 4.70 4.26 -17.52
N GLY A 48 4.10 4.34 -16.32
CA GLY A 48 4.41 3.44 -15.21
C GLY A 48 5.54 3.89 -14.27
N PHE A 49 6.26 4.98 -14.58
CA PHE A 49 7.26 5.52 -13.65
C PHE A 49 6.65 5.95 -12.31
N ALA A 50 5.41 6.49 -12.31
CA ALA A 50 4.70 6.81 -11.06
C ALA A 50 4.55 5.59 -10.15
N HIS A 51 4.28 4.40 -10.73
CA HIS A 51 4.20 3.17 -9.94
C HIS A 51 5.56 2.82 -9.32
N VAL A 52 6.66 2.92 -10.08
CA VAL A 52 8.02 2.69 -9.58
C VAL A 52 8.38 3.68 -8.46
N TRP A 53 7.99 4.94 -8.62
CA TRP A 53 8.24 6.00 -7.64
C TRP A 53 7.50 5.75 -6.31
N ASP A 54 6.30 5.17 -6.38
CA ASP A 54 5.43 4.95 -5.21
C ASP A 54 5.54 3.53 -4.62
N VAL A 55 6.41 2.64 -5.14
CA VAL A 55 6.53 1.24 -4.66
C VAL A 55 6.75 1.17 -3.16
N ASP A 56 7.65 1.97 -2.62
CA ASP A 56 7.95 1.97 -1.18
C ASP A 56 6.71 2.38 -0.35
N LEU A 57 5.90 3.31 -0.85
CA LEU A 57 4.67 3.72 -0.19
C LEU A 57 3.62 2.61 -0.21
N GLU A 58 3.47 1.90 -1.33
CA GLU A 58 2.55 0.76 -1.43
C GLU A 58 2.99 -0.40 -0.53
N LEU A 59 4.29 -0.70 -0.47
CA LEU A 59 4.83 -1.72 0.44
C LEU A 59 4.58 -1.37 1.91
N GLU A 60 4.73 -0.10 2.29
CA GLU A 60 4.43 0.33 3.66
C GLU A 60 2.93 0.29 3.98
N LYS A 61 2.06 0.54 3.00
CA LYS A 61 0.60 0.35 3.18
C LYS A 61 0.25 -1.12 3.43
N GLU A 62 0.83 -2.05 2.66
CA GLU A 62 0.64 -3.49 2.85
C GLU A 62 1.11 -3.96 4.23
N LYS A 63 2.33 -3.56 4.66
CA LYS A 63 2.84 -3.86 6.01
C LYS A 63 1.93 -3.31 7.11
N LYS A 64 1.39 -2.11 6.91
CA LYS A 64 0.43 -1.52 7.84
C LYS A 64 -0.87 -2.32 7.88
N LEU A 65 -1.38 -2.76 6.74
CA LEU A 65 -2.58 -3.59 6.64
C LEU A 65 -2.40 -4.93 7.35
N VAL A 66 -1.25 -5.60 7.15
CA VAL A 66 -0.86 -6.79 7.90
C VAL A 66 -0.86 -6.51 9.41
N THR A 67 -0.29 -5.39 9.83
CA THR A 67 -0.27 -5.01 11.25
C THR A 67 -1.67 -4.84 11.83
N GLU A 68 -2.58 -4.18 11.10
CA GLU A 68 -3.97 -4.01 11.51
C GLU A 68 -4.74 -5.35 11.52
N PHE A 69 -4.46 -6.24 10.58
CA PHE A 69 -5.01 -7.60 10.58
C PHE A 69 -4.65 -8.34 11.87
N PHE A 70 -3.38 -8.35 12.27
CA PHE A 70 -2.95 -8.99 13.53
C PHE A 70 -3.62 -8.37 14.76
N LYS A 71 -3.79 -7.03 14.78
CA LYS A 71 -4.52 -6.35 15.86
C LYS A 71 -5.98 -6.78 15.94
N SER A 72 -6.66 -6.95 14.80
CA SER A 72 -8.05 -7.45 14.75
C SER A 72 -8.18 -8.84 15.39
N GLN A 73 -7.11 -9.64 15.30
CA GLN A 73 -6.99 -10.98 15.89
C GLN A 73 -6.48 -10.96 17.34
N LYS A 74 -6.43 -9.78 17.97
CA LYS A 74 -5.95 -9.55 19.35
C LYS A 74 -4.49 -9.97 19.56
N LEU A 75 -3.66 -9.83 18.53
CA LEU A 75 -2.21 -9.99 18.59
C LEU A 75 -1.53 -8.63 18.60
N THR A 76 -0.32 -8.58 19.16
CA THR A 76 0.45 -7.33 19.27
C THR A 76 1.14 -6.98 17.95
N THR A 77 1.50 -5.72 17.81
CA THR A 77 2.33 -5.19 16.70
C THR A 77 3.66 -5.93 16.60
N GLU A 78 4.27 -6.29 17.73
CA GLU A 78 5.49 -7.08 17.80
C GLU A 78 5.34 -8.45 17.13
N ILE A 79 4.20 -9.12 17.35
CA ILE A 79 3.94 -10.41 16.69
C ILE A 79 3.80 -10.20 15.18
N ALA A 80 3.05 -9.19 14.73
CA ALA A 80 2.92 -8.88 13.30
C ALA A 80 4.29 -8.62 12.64
N LYS A 81 5.16 -7.88 13.34
CA LYS A 81 6.52 -7.57 12.87
C LYS A 81 7.35 -8.83 12.61
N HIS A 82 7.18 -9.89 13.41
CA HIS A 82 7.90 -11.14 13.18
C HIS A 82 7.55 -11.78 11.84
N PHE A 83 6.30 -11.68 11.40
CA PHE A 83 5.84 -12.18 10.09
C PHE A 83 6.33 -11.28 8.95
N ILE A 84 6.30 -9.96 9.13
CA ILE A 84 6.84 -9.02 8.15
C ILE A 84 8.34 -9.27 7.92
N ASN A 85 9.11 -9.50 8.99
CA ASN A 85 10.56 -9.73 8.91
C ASN A 85 10.97 -10.96 8.09
N VAL A 86 10.08 -11.95 7.95
CA VAL A 86 10.33 -13.17 7.16
C VAL A 86 9.69 -13.12 5.76
N GLY A 87 9.13 -11.97 5.37
CA GLY A 87 8.54 -11.77 4.04
C GLY A 87 7.03 -12.04 3.95
N PHE A 88 6.33 -12.17 5.07
CA PHE A 88 4.85 -12.15 5.09
C PHE A 88 4.35 -10.72 5.34
N ASP A 89 4.67 -9.83 4.42
CA ASP A 89 4.47 -8.38 4.51
C ASP A 89 3.28 -7.86 3.69
N SER A 90 2.46 -8.77 3.15
CA SER A 90 1.20 -8.46 2.45
C SER A 90 0.07 -9.42 2.86
N MET A 91 -1.17 -9.02 2.65
CA MET A 91 -2.32 -9.89 2.94
C MET A 91 -2.33 -11.15 2.07
N GLU A 92 -1.78 -11.07 0.86
CA GLU A 92 -1.63 -12.21 -0.04
C GLU A 92 -0.64 -13.24 0.50
N THR A 93 0.54 -12.81 0.95
CA THR A 93 1.56 -13.72 1.48
C THR A 93 1.08 -14.43 2.75
N LEU A 94 0.26 -13.76 3.58
CA LEU A 94 -0.37 -14.38 4.76
C LEU A 94 -1.28 -15.57 4.41
N LEU A 95 -1.92 -15.61 3.24
CA LEU A 95 -2.81 -16.72 2.85
C LEU A 95 -2.07 -18.05 2.71
N TYR A 96 -0.75 -18.01 2.50
CA TYR A 96 0.08 -19.19 2.35
C TYR A 96 0.68 -19.69 3.67
N LEU A 97 0.39 -19.00 4.79
CA LEU A 97 0.84 -19.42 6.10
C LEU A 97 0.09 -20.66 6.57
N ASN A 98 0.84 -21.57 7.18
CA ASN A 98 0.32 -22.73 7.88
C ASN A 98 1.00 -22.86 9.24
N ALA A 99 0.45 -23.70 10.12
CA ALA A 99 0.94 -23.87 11.48
C ALA A 99 2.40 -24.36 11.56
N ASN A 100 2.92 -25.02 10.51
CA ASN A 100 4.28 -25.57 10.51
C ASN A 100 5.35 -24.47 10.35
N ILE A 101 5.00 -23.34 9.75
CA ILE A 101 5.91 -22.21 9.55
C ILE A 101 6.15 -21.43 10.85
N LEU A 102 5.29 -21.59 11.87
CA LEU A 102 5.37 -20.80 13.11
C LEU A 102 6.71 -20.97 13.84
N ASP A 103 7.24 -22.18 13.90
CA ASP A 103 8.53 -22.44 14.56
C ASP A 103 9.70 -21.85 13.75
N ASP A 104 9.59 -21.79 12.42
CA ASP A 104 10.58 -21.14 11.55
C ASP A 104 10.58 -19.62 11.74
N VAL A 105 9.39 -19.01 11.85
CA VAL A 105 9.24 -17.56 12.11
C VAL A 105 9.84 -17.20 13.47
N GLU A 106 9.54 -17.99 14.50
CA GLU A 106 10.07 -17.80 15.84
C GLU A 106 11.60 -17.90 15.86
N LYS A 107 12.15 -18.94 15.21
CA LYS A 107 13.61 -19.16 15.10
C LYS A 107 14.31 -18.05 14.33
N PHE A 108 13.75 -17.60 13.20
CA PHE A 108 14.32 -16.53 12.39
C PHE A 108 14.40 -15.22 13.18
N ASN A 109 13.34 -14.90 13.93
CA ASN A 109 13.27 -13.69 14.74
C ASN A 109 14.05 -13.79 16.06
N LYS A 110 14.58 -14.98 16.41
CA LYS A 110 15.31 -15.25 17.66
C LYS A 110 14.48 -14.92 18.90
N VAL A 111 13.18 -15.21 18.84
CA VAL A 111 12.23 -14.98 19.93
C VAL A 111 11.74 -16.30 20.48
N ASN A 112 11.16 -16.28 21.67
CA ASN A 112 10.40 -17.40 22.22
C ASN A 112 8.99 -16.90 22.56
N TRP A 113 8.00 -17.33 21.80
CA TRP A 113 6.60 -17.02 22.04
C TRP A 113 6.06 -17.86 23.18
N LEU A 114 5.33 -17.18 24.07
CA LEU A 114 4.60 -17.87 25.13
C LEU A 114 3.56 -18.83 24.53
N PRO A 115 3.25 -19.96 25.20
CA PRO A 115 2.30 -20.96 24.68
C PRO A 115 0.95 -20.37 24.24
N GLY A 116 0.44 -19.38 24.97
CA GLY A 116 -0.80 -18.69 24.63
C GLY A 116 -0.74 -17.92 23.29
N HIS A 117 0.41 -17.33 22.95
CA HIS A 117 0.60 -16.69 21.64
C HIS A 117 0.67 -17.72 20.52
N LYS A 118 1.38 -18.83 20.74
CA LYS A 118 1.44 -19.94 19.77
C LYS A 118 0.06 -20.51 19.46
N ILE A 119 -0.76 -20.75 20.49
CA ILE A 119 -2.13 -21.27 20.31
C ILE A 119 -2.99 -20.29 19.51
N ARG A 120 -2.94 -18.99 19.82
CA ARG A 120 -3.70 -17.98 19.06
C ARG A 120 -3.26 -17.92 17.60
N LEU A 121 -1.96 -17.96 17.33
CA LEU A 121 -1.42 -17.99 15.97
C LEU A 121 -1.89 -19.24 15.22
N GLN A 122 -1.80 -20.43 15.84
CA GLN A 122 -2.29 -21.67 15.26
C GLN A 122 -3.79 -21.59 14.92
N GLN A 123 -4.63 -21.07 15.82
CA GLN A 123 -6.06 -20.89 15.58
C GLN A 123 -6.32 -19.89 14.45
N MET A 124 -5.59 -18.77 14.44
CA MET A 124 -5.70 -17.73 13.41
C MET A 124 -5.36 -18.29 12.03
N PHE A 125 -4.27 -19.05 11.90
CA PHE A 125 -3.84 -19.60 10.62
C PHE A 125 -4.62 -20.84 10.18
N SER A 126 -5.23 -21.57 11.11
CA SER A 126 -6.11 -22.71 10.77
C SER A 126 -7.30 -22.28 9.89
N ASN A 127 -7.77 -21.02 10.04
CA ASN A 127 -8.88 -20.45 9.29
C ASN A 127 -8.50 -19.13 8.60
N ILE A 128 -7.26 -19.02 8.10
CA ILE A 128 -6.70 -17.76 7.59
C ILE A 128 -7.58 -17.09 6.51
N GLN A 129 -8.15 -17.88 5.60
CA GLN A 129 -9.00 -17.36 4.52
C GLN A 129 -10.26 -16.67 5.04
N GLU A 130 -10.97 -17.29 6.00
CA GLU A 130 -12.18 -16.70 6.57
C GLU A 130 -11.86 -15.52 7.50
N ASN A 131 -10.73 -15.57 8.21
CA ASN A 131 -10.26 -14.47 9.05
C ASN A 131 -9.92 -13.24 8.22
N ILE A 132 -9.21 -13.40 7.09
CA ILE A 132 -8.89 -12.30 6.16
C ILE A 132 -10.17 -11.74 5.53
N LYS A 133 -11.09 -12.62 5.11
CA LYS A 133 -12.39 -12.19 4.56
C LYS A 133 -13.24 -11.42 5.58
N THR A 134 -13.24 -11.85 6.83
CA THR A 134 -13.95 -11.15 7.92
C THR A 134 -13.30 -9.80 8.20
N PHE A 135 -11.97 -9.76 8.25
CA PHE A 135 -11.21 -8.52 8.40
C PHE A 135 -11.58 -7.50 7.32
N TYR A 136 -11.56 -7.85 6.03
CA TYR A 136 -11.95 -6.91 4.98
C TYR A 136 -13.40 -6.43 5.10
N LYS A 137 -14.35 -7.30 5.48
CA LYS A 137 -15.75 -6.91 5.69
C LYS A 137 -15.94 -5.90 6.83
N GLU A 138 -15.08 -5.95 7.84
CA GLU A 138 -15.10 -5.02 8.98
C GLU A 138 -14.31 -3.75 8.66
N TYR A 139 -13.17 -3.90 8.00
CA TYR A 139 -12.30 -2.82 7.56
C TYR A 139 -13.02 -1.88 6.58
N ASP A 140 -13.74 -2.41 5.59
CA ASP A 140 -14.54 -1.62 4.64
C ASP A 140 -15.67 -0.83 5.33
N LYS A 141 -16.19 -1.33 6.46
CA LYS A 141 -17.24 -0.62 7.23
C LYS A 141 -16.67 0.53 8.05
N ASP A 142 -15.43 0.39 8.54
CA ASP A 142 -14.75 1.41 9.33
C ASP A 142 -14.10 2.50 8.45
N GLU A 143 -13.68 2.18 7.22
CA GLU A 143 -13.18 3.18 6.26
C GLU A 143 -14.26 4.11 5.70
N ILE A 144 -15.53 3.70 5.71
CA ILE A 144 -16.65 4.64 5.46
C ILE A 144 -16.70 5.75 6.55
N LYS A 145 -16.03 5.55 7.69
CA LYS A 145 -15.87 6.54 8.77
C LYS A 145 -14.56 7.34 8.69
N TYR A 146 -13.52 6.81 8.04
CA TYR A 146 -12.23 7.46 7.82
C TYR A 146 -11.76 7.16 6.39
N GLY A 147 -12.21 7.99 5.44
CA GLY A 147 -12.11 7.75 4.00
C GLY A 147 -10.72 7.35 3.50
N PHE A 148 -10.56 6.06 3.27
CA PHE A 148 -9.75 5.47 2.20
C PHE A 148 -10.70 4.54 1.45
N ASP A 149 -10.65 4.54 0.13
CA ASP A 149 -11.60 3.80 -0.70
C ASP A 149 -10.82 2.80 -1.55
N TYR A 150 -10.81 1.53 -1.11
CA TYR A 150 -10.15 0.44 -1.83
C TYR A 150 -10.81 0.13 -3.19
N ASP A 151 -12.08 0.51 -3.40
CA ASP A 151 -12.75 0.31 -4.70
C ASP A 151 -12.18 1.24 -5.79
N VAL A 152 -11.60 2.38 -5.42
CA VAL A 152 -10.91 3.29 -6.36
C VAL A 152 -9.59 2.68 -6.86
N LEU A 153 -8.82 2.00 -6.00
CA LEU A 153 -7.58 1.32 -6.39
C LEU A 153 -7.87 0.11 -7.30
N ARG A 154 -8.97 -0.60 -7.05
CA ARG A 154 -9.38 -1.76 -7.87
C ARG A 154 -9.88 -1.36 -9.27
N GLN A 155 -10.47 -0.18 -9.42
CA GLN A 155 -10.89 0.33 -10.74
C GLN A 155 -9.73 0.87 -11.58
N GLN A 156 -8.62 1.31 -10.97
CA GLN A 156 -7.43 1.76 -11.70
C GLN A 156 -6.59 0.61 -12.28
N ALA A 157 -6.75 -0.61 -11.77
CA ALA A 157 -6.07 -1.81 -12.26
C ALA A 157 -6.77 -2.47 -13.48
N ARG A 158 -7.96 -2.01 -13.87
CA ARG A 158 -8.55 -2.41 -15.16
C ARG A 158 -8.17 -1.37 -16.20
N PRO A 159 -7.37 -1.69 -17.24
CA PRO A 159 -7.24 -0.79 -18.37
C PRO A 159 -8.64 -0.56 -18.94
N LYS A 160 -9.15 0.67 -18.82
CA LYS A 160 -10.24 1.11 -19.68
C LYS A 160 -9.71 1.02 -21.10
N VAL A 161 -10.09 -0.05 -21.80
CA VAL A 161 -9.98 -0.11 -23.24
C VAL A 161 -10.94 0.95 -23.77
N LEU A 162 -10.43 2.17 -23.95
CA LEU A 162 -11.04 3.13 -24.84
C LEU A 162 -10.19 3.14 -26.11
N PHE A 163 -10.64 2.37 -27.09
CA PHE A 163 -10.37 2.64 -28.50
C PHE A 163 -11.68 3.14 -29.12
N PRO A 164 -11.63 3.80 -30.28
CA PRO A 164 -10.97 5.07 -30.55
C PRO A 164 -11.99 6.08 -31.09
N PHE A 165 -11.71 7.38 -31.02
CA PHE A 165 -11.94 8.43 -32.04
C PHE A 165 -11.42 9.75 -31.49
#